data_AF-A9KQ13-F1
#
_entry.id   AF-A9KQ13-F1
#
_cell.length_a   1.000
_cell.length_b   1.000
_cell.length_c   1.000
_cell.angle_alpha   90.00
_cell.angle_beta   90.00
_cell.angle_gamma   90.00
#
_symmetry.space_group_name_H-M   'P 1'
#
loop_
_entity.id
_entity.type
_entity.pdbx_description
1 polymer ?
#
loop_
_entity_poly.entity_id
_entity_poly.type
_entity_poly.pdbx_seq_one_letter_code
_entity_poly.pdbx_strand_id
1 'polypeptide(L)' 'MDLLSALKNINELNQNTKLKILCVGGIVVEGTYDSYTSALDNEPEEAEITIRDASNKGLVEILESEIETIEVISN' A
#
# COMPACT_ATOMS: atom_id res chain seq x y z
N MET A 1 -6.16 8.93 -3.27
CA MET A 1 -5.56 9.92 -2.35
C MET A 1 -4.19 10.34 -2.92
N ASP A 2 -3.38 11.21 -2.30
CA ASP A 2 -1.94 11.29 -2.69
C ASP A 2 -1.18 10.22 -1.90
N LEU A 3 -0.82 9.12 -2.56
CA LEU A 3 -0.23 7.94 -1.92
C LEU A 3 1.16 8.25 -1.37
N LEU A 4 2.00 8.95 -2.13
CA LEU A 4 3.36 9.28 -1.70
C LEU A 4 3.34 10.14 -0.44
N SER A 5 2.45 11.13 -0.38
CA SER A 5 2.27 11.97 0.80
C SER A 5 1.76 11.15 1.99
N ALA A 6 0.83 10.21 1.78
CA ALA A 6 0.36 9.31 2.83
C ALA A 6 1.48 8.44 3.41
N LEU A 7 2.31 7.82 2.55
CA LEU A 7 3.40 6.95 2.97
C LEU A 7 4.54 7.71 3.67
N LYS A 8 4.86 8.92 3.23
CA LYS A 8 5.89 9.77 3.88
C LYS A 8 5.55 10.15 5.33
N ASN A 9 4.27 10.14 5.69
CA ASN A 9 3.83 10.43 7.06
C ASN A 9 3.95 9.21 7.99
N ILE A 10 4.29 8.03 7.47
CA ILE A 10 4.53 6.83 8.27
C ILE A 10 5.99 6.82 8.73
N ASN A 11 6.20 7.02 10.03
CA ASN A 11 7.53 6.88 10.61
C ASN A 11 8.03 5.44 10.43
N GLU A 12 9.22 5.31 9.83
CA GLU A 12 9.94 4.04 9.67
C GLU A 12 9.22 3.00 8.80
N LEU A 13 8.52 3.41 7.72
CA LEU A 13 7.92 2.47 6.77
C LEU A 13 8.96 1.47 6.25
N ASN A 14 8.80 0.19 6.63
CA ASN A 14 9.71 -0.89 6.28
C ASN A 14 8.96 -2.23 6.18
N GLN A 15 9.67 -3.33 5.87
CA GLN A 15 9.04 -4.64 5.64
C GLN A 15 8.43 -5.31 6.89
N ASN A 16 8.60 -4.72 8.08
CA ASN A 16 7.88 -5.12 9.31
C ASN A 16 6.60 -4.31 9.54
N THR A 17 6.46 -3.16 8.87
CA THR A 17 5.28 -2.30 8.98
C THR A 17 4.05 -3.02 8.45
N LYS A 18 3.10 -3.31 9.33
CA LYS A 18 1.81 -3.89 9.00
C LYS A 18 0.82 -2.80 8.64
N LEU A 19 0.20 -2.96 7.48
CA LEU A 19 -0.76 -2.04 6.92
C LEU A 19 -2.12 -2.74 6.78
N LYS A 20 -3.17 -1.95 7.00
CA LYS A 20 -4.53 -2.25 6.58
C LYS A 20 -4.93 -1.22 5.54
N ILE A 21 -5.30 -1.70 4.36
CA ILE A 21 -5.64 -0.86 3.21
C ILE A 21 -7.11 -1.12 2.89
N LEU A 22 -7.92 -0.07 2.94
CA LEU A 22 -9.29 -0.10 2.43
C LEU A 22 -9.25 0.36 0.98
N CYS A 23 -9.65 -0.51 0.07
CA CYS A 23 -9.74 -0.23 -1.34
C CYS A 23 -11.17 0.19 -1.74
N VAL A 24 -11.26 0.88 -2.87
CA VAL A 24 -12.52 1.28 -3.50
C VAL A 24 -13.43 0.05 -3.68
N GLY A 25 -14.70 0.21 -3.30
CA GLY A 25 -15.66 -0.90 -3.31
C GLY A 25 -15.66 -1.76 -2.05
N GLY A 26 -14.93 -1.36 -1.01
CA GLY A 26 -15.00 -1.95 0.33
C GLY A 26 -14.13 -3.20 0.52
N ILE A 27 -13.19 -3.46 -0.39
CA ILE A 27 -12.22 -4.55 -0.26
C ILE A 27 -11.17 -4.13 0.78
N VAL A 28 -10.84 -5.03 1.71
CA VAL A 28 -9.82 -4.78 2.73
C VAL A 28 -8.65 -5.72 2.48
N VAL A 29 -7.45 -5.16 2.38
CA VAL A 29 -6.21 -5.92 2.27
C VAL A 29 -5.33 -5.64 3.49
N GLU A 30 -4.88 -6.69 4.16
CA GLU A 30 -4.00 -6.61 5.32
C GLU A 30 -2.70 -7.36 5.04
N GLY A 31 -1.58 -6.71 5.33
CA GLY A 31 -0.26 -7.25 4.98
C GLY A 31 0.88 -6.44 5.54
N THR A 32 2.10 -6.88 5.28
CA THR A 32 3.30 -6.08 5.52
C THR A 32 3.63 -5.27 4.29
N TYR A 33 4.09 -4.03 4.48
CA TYR A 33 4.65 -3.23 3.39
C TYR A 33 5.78 -3.99 2.68
N ASP A 34 5.85 -3.89 1.36
CA ASP A 34 6.92 -4.48 0.55
C ASP A 34 7.66 -3.38 -0.23
N SER A 35 6.94 -2.63 -1.06
CA SER A 35 7.50 -1.56 -1.90
C SER A 35 6.48 -0.48 -2.27
N TYR A 36 6.99 0.60 -2.85
CA TYR A 36 6.23 1.66 -3.49
C TYR A 36 6.82 1.91 -4.88
N THR A 37 5.97 2.01 -5.88
CA THR A 37 6.36 2.40 -7.25
C THR A 37 5.74 3.76 -7.57
N SER A 38 6.55 4.69 -8.07
CA SER A 38 6.06 6.02 -8.44
C SER A 38 5.35 5.97 -9.79
N ALA A 39 4.40 6.88 -10.03
CA ALA A 39 3.71 6.99 -11.32
C ALA A 39 4.66 7.18 -12.52
N LEU A 40 5.83 7.78 -12.31
CA LEU A 40 6.85 7.98 -13.36
C LEU A 40 7.59 6.68 -13.71
N ASP A 41 7.61 5.73 -12.79
CA ASP A 41 8.32 4.46 -12.90
C ASP A 41 7.35 3.27 -13.08
N ASN A 42 6.06 3.53 -13.24
CA ASN A 42 5.01 2.51 -13.34
C ASN A 42 4.32 2.52 -14.72
N GLU A 43 3.78 1.37 -15.12
CA GLU A 43 2.79 1.25 -16.20
C GLU A 43 1.57 0.44 -15.72
N PRO A 44 0.37 1.04 -15.60
CA PRO A 44 0.00 2.40 -16.02
C PRO A 44 0.74 3.51 -15.25
N GLU A 45 0.75 4.73 -15.78
CA GLU A 45 1.40 5.92 -15.18
C GLU A 45 0.67 6.38 -13.90
N GLU A 46 0.63 5.51 -12.89
CA GLU A 46 -0.10 5.66 -11.65
C GLU A 46 0.73 5.08 -10.50
N ALA A 47 0.78 5.79 -9.38
CA ALA A 47 1.55 5.33 -8.23
C ALA A 47 0.87 4.11 -7.59
N GLU A 48 1.67 3.25 -6.97
CA GLU A 48 1.15 2.03 -6.33
C GLU A 48 1.92 1.68 -5.07
N ILE A 49 1.26 0.90 -4.22
CA ILE A 49 1.87 0.24 -3.08
C ILE A 49 1.81 -1.27 -3.28
N THR A 50 2.92 -1.94 -3.01
CA THR A 50 2.99 -3.38 -2.96
C THR A 50 2.98 -3.81 -1.49
N ILE A 51 2.06 -4.70 -1.14
CA ILE A 51 2.02 -5.34 0.17
C ILE A 51 2.11 -6.85 0.06
N ARG A 52 2.71 -7.47 1.07
CA ARG A 52 2.72 -8.92 1.23
C ARG A 52 1.52 -9.34 2.05
N ASP A 53 0.56 -9.97 1.38
CA ASP A 53 -0.71 -10.39 1.97
C ASP A 53 -0.50 -11.31 3.18
N ALA A 54 -1.22 -11.03 4.27
CA ALA A 54 -1.06 -11.77 5.50
C ALA A 54 -1.49 -13.24 5.40
N SER A 55 -2.50 -13.53 4.56
CA SER A 55 -3.18 -14.83 4.43
C SER A 55 -2.43 -15.82 3.53
N ASN A 56 -1.90 -15.36 2.39
CA ASN A 56 -1.30 -16.23 1.38
C ASN A 56 0.18 -15.93 1.10
N LYS A 57 0.75 -14.89 1.71
CA LYS A 57 2.14 -14.41 1.52
C LYS A 57 2.49 -13.96 0.10
N GLY A 58 1.50 -13.89 -0.79
CA GLY A 58 1.60 -13.32 -2.12
C GLY A 58 1.81 -11.81 -2.06
N LEU A 59 2.31 -11.27 -3.17
CA LEU A 59 2.39 -9.83 -3.38
C LEU A 59 1.05 -9.35 -3.95
N VAL A 60 0.59 -8.22 -3.43
CA VAL A 60 -0.59 -7.52 -3.91
C VAL A 60 -0.15 -6.11 -4.24
N GLU A 61 -0.26 -5.74 -5.50
CA GLU A 61 -0.07 -4.38 -6.00
C GLU A 61 -1.42 -3.68 -5.98
N ILE A 62 -1.45 -2.46 -5.44
CA ILE A 62 -2.67 -1.66 -5.30
C ILE A 62 -2.37 -0.26 -5.82
N LEU A 63 -3.09 0.14 -6.87
CA LEU A 63 -2.93 1.46 -7.50
C LEU A 63 -3.50 2.56 -6.59
N GLU A 64 -2.97 3.77 -6.71
CA GLU A 64 -3.38 4.93 -5.91
C GLU A 64 -4.90 5.23 -6.00
N SER A 65 -5.49 5.06 -7.18
CA SER A 65 -6.92 5.24 -7.43
C SER A 65 -7.79 4.15 -6.84
N GLU A 66 -7.20 2.98 -6.54
CA GLU A 66 -7.88 1.89 -5.88
C GLU A 66 -7.90 2.05 -4.35
N ILE A 67 -7.15 3.00 -3.79
CA ILE A 67 -7.00 3.16 -2.34
C ILE A 67 -7.92 4.26 -1.80
N GLU A 68 -8.76 3.90 -0.83
CA GLU A 68 -9.53 4.86 -0.03
C GLU A 68 -8.73 5.31 1.21
N THR A 69 -8.21 4.37 2.00
CA THR A 69 -7.45 4.67 3.23
C THR A 69 -6.32 3.67 3.48
N ILE A 70 -5.29 4.14 4.21
CA ILE A 70 -4.18 3.33 4.72
C ILE A 70 -4.08 3.55 6.22
N GLU A 71 -4.06 2.45 6.98
CA GLU A 71 -3.89 2.45 8.43
C GLU A 71 -2.65 1.62 8.80
N VAL A 72 -1.78 2.16 9.65
CA VAL A 72 -0.63 1.43 10.21
C VAL A 72 -1.09 0.69 11.46
N ILE A 73 -1.03 -0.65 11.41
CA ILE A 73 -1.44 -1.51 12.52
C ILE A 73 -0.29 -1.71 13.51
N SER A 74 0.93 -1.90 13.00
CA SER A 74 2.14 -2.07 13.82
C SER A 74 3.41 -1.81 13.00
N ASN A 75 4.52 -1.47 13.66
CA ASN A 75 5.86 -1.40 13.09
C ASN A 75 6.75 -2.50 13.66
#